data_AF-F5L572-F1
#
_entry.id   AF-F5L572-F1
#
_cell.length_a   1.000
_cell.length_b   1.000
_cell.length_c   1.000
_cell.angle_alpha   90.00
_cell.angle_beta   90.00
_cell.angle_gamma   90.00
#
_symmetry.space_group_name_H-M   'P 1'
#
loop_
_entity.id
_entity.type
_entity.pdbx_description
1 polymer ?
#
loop_
_entity_poly.entity_id
_entity_poly.type
_entity_poly.pdbx_seq_one_letter_code
_entity_poly.pdbx_strand_id
1 'polypeptide(L)'
;MAEEKTKKPAGEDHEAEPKAGSTKLKENEEPDDVEYLEVEAASPLKVVLVTLGVIFLLAVIVAAAGSLYLYSQLKPVNPGAQDEVVEVEIPKGSSTAQIAQILHEAGLIKNEMLFYYYVRYLGVSDFKAGQYQLSPSMSARKIIEVLQEGG
;
A
#
# COMPACT_ATOMS: atom_id res chain seq x y z
N MET A 1 57.40 -7.42 34.79
CA MET A 1 58.50 -6.46 34.59
C MET A 1 59.56 -7.20 33.76
N ALA A 2 59.72 -6.85 32.49
CA ALA A 2 60.76 -7.39 31.61
C ALA A 2 61.07 -6.36 30.50
N GLU A 3 62.08 -5.53 30.75
CA GLU A 3 63.01 -5.01 29.72
C GLU A 3 64.08 -6.12 29.51
N GLU A 4 64.84 -6.25 28.42
CA GLU A 4 65.51 -5.27 27.59
C GLU A 4 65.99 -5.92 26.26
N LYS A 5 66.26 -5.03 25.30
CA LYS A 5 66.80 -5.15 23.93
C LYS A 5 68.04 -6.05 23.72
N THR A 6 68.27 -6.40 22.44
CA THR A 6 69.52 -6.30 21.62
C THR A 6 69.45 -7.36 20.49
N LYS A 7 69.99 -7.26 19.27
CA LYS A 7 70.78 -6.30 18.48
C LYS A 7 70.93 -6.90 17.05
N LYS A 8 71.00 -6.04 16.02
CA LYS A 8 71.23 -6.33 14.58
C LYS A 8 72.72 -6.62 14.28
N PRO A 9 73.06 -7.31 13.16
CA PRO A 9 73.99 -6.75 12.14
C PRO A 9 73.43 -6.99 10.70
N ALA A 10 73.52 -6.13 9.67
CA ALA A 10 74.68 -5.61 8.89
C ALA A 10 75.52 -6.75 8.29
N GLY A 11 75.76 -6.92 7.00
CA GLY A 11 75.46 -6.26 5.72
C GLY A 11 76.31 -7.00 4.65
N GLU A 12 75.95 -6.99 3.36
CA GLU A 12 76.92 -7.14 2.25
C GLU A 12 76.26 -6.83 0.88
N ASP A 13 76.74 -5.74 0.36
CA ASP A 13 76.82 -5.13 -0.95
C ASP A 13 77.26 -6.07 -2.08
N HIS A 14 76.59 -6.00 -3.23
CA HIS A 14 77.25 -6.05 -4.54
C HIS A 14 76.41 -5.33 -5.60
N GLU A 15 76.91 -4.16 -5.95
CA GLU A 15 76.51 -3.31 -7.06
C GLU A 15 77.31 -3.70 -8.31
N ALA A 16 76.64 -3.84 -9.45
CA ALA A 16 77.27 -3.87 -10.78
C ALA A 16 76.34 -3.15 -11.77
N GLU A 17 76.70 -1.93 -12.15
CA GLU A 17 76.15 -1.17 -13.29
C GLU A 17 76.96 -1.46 -14.60
N PRO A 18 76.71 -0.81 -15.77
CA PRO A 18 75.50 -0.71 -16.61
C PRO A 18 75.82 -0.93 -18.12
N LYS A 19 74.81 -1.13 -19.02
CA LYS A 19 74.96 -0.82 -20.47
C LYS A 19 73.65 -0.37 -21.12
N ALA A 20 73.71 0.82 -21.72
CA ALA A 20 72.67 1.49 -22.49
C ALA A 20 72.24 0.70 -23.75
N GLY A 21 70.95 0.75 -24.06
CA GLY A 21 70.37 0.22 -25.29
C GLY A 21 69.02 0.86 -25.58
N SER A 22 69.04 2.01 -26.26
CA SER A 22 67.87 2.68 -26.83
C SER A 22 67.15 1.78 -27.83
N THR A 23 65.92 1.34 -27.53
CA THR A 23 65.07 0.64 -28.50
C THR A 23 63.85 1.49 -28.80
N LYS A 24 63.77 1.93 -30.06
CA LYS A 24 62.72 2.78 -30.63
C LYS A 24 61.32 2.22 -30.38
N LEU A 25 60.41 3.11 -29.97
CA LEU A 25 58.96 2.95 -30.06
C LEU A 25 58.60 2.64 -31.52
N LYS A 26 58.04 1.46 -31.77
CA LYS A 26 57.42 1.12 -33.06
C LYS A 26 56.10 1.88 -33.12
N GLU A 27 55.98 2.72 -34.13
CA GLU A 27 54.74 3.38 -34.54
C GLU A 27 53.75 2.30 -34.97
N ASN A 28 52.60 2.24 -34.30
CA ASN A 28 51.56 1.28 -34.61
C ASN A 28 50.78 1.80 -35.83
N GLU A 29 50.73 0.99 -36.89
CA GLU A 29 49.91 1.21 -38.08
C GLU A 29 48.44 0.99 -37.68
N GLU A 30 47.64 2.05 -37.75
CA GLU A 30 46.21 2.06 -37.43
C GLU A 30 45.44 1.51 -38.66
N PRO A 31 44.56 0.50 -38.52
CA PRO A 31 43.87 -0.06 -39.68
C PRO A 31 42.79 0.90 -40.18
N ASP A 32 42.93 1.35 -41.43
CA ASP A 32 42.17 2.43 -42.07
C ASP A 32 40.71 2.08 -42.48
N ASP A 33 40.26 0.85 -42.27
CA ASP A 33 39.01 0.33 -42.84
C ASP A 33 38.23 -0.55 -41.88
N VAL A 34 38.06 -0.07 -40.65
CA VAL A 34 36.94 -0.52 -39.80
C VAL A 34 35.72 0.34 -40.13
N GLU A 35 34.88 -0.17 -41.03
CA GLU A 35 33.53 0.35 -41.26
C GLU A 35 32.72 0.12 -39.98
N TYR A 36 32.77 1.10 -39.09
CA TYR A 36 31.96 1.12 -37.88
C TYR A 36 30.51 1.13 -38.34
N LEU A 37 29.85 -0.02 -38.22
CA LEU A 37 28.41 -0.06 -38.21
C LEU A 37 28.00 0.85 -37.07
N GLU A 38 27.53 2.05 -37.40
CA GLU A 38 26.80 2.90 -36.47
C GLU A 38 25.57 2.09 -36.09
N VAL A 39 25.74 1.29 -35.04
CA VAL A 39 24.63 0.77 -34.29
C VAL A 39 24.01 2.02 -33.73
N GLU A 40 23.01 2.53 -34.45
CA GLU A 40 22.21 3.68 -34.08
C GLU A 40 21.54 3.29 -32.77
N ALA A 41 22.27 3.50 -31.67
CA ALA A 41 21.84 3.17 -30.35
C ALA A 41 20.59 4.00 -30.15
N ALA A 42 19.43 3.34 -30.21
CA ALA A 42 18.14 3.98 -30.13
C ALA A 42 18.22 4.98 -28.97
N SER A 43 18.19 6.27 -29.32
CA SER A 43 18.68 7.33 -28.43
C SER A 43 18.12 7.13 -27.02
N PRO A 44 18.92 7.22 -25.96
CA PRO A 44 18.50 6.82 -24.61
C PRO A 44 17.22 7.54 -24.18
N LEU A 45 17.00 8.76 -24.67
CA LEU A 45 15.77 9.52 -24.47
C LEU A 45 14.54 8.89 -25.16
N LYS A 46 14.65 8.42 -26.41
CA LYS A 46 13.55 7.70 -27.11
C LYS A 46 13.22 6.40 -26.40
N VAL A 47 14.22 5.64 -25.95
CA VAL A 47 14.00 4.37 -25.23
C VAL A 47 13.30 4.65 -23.89
N VAL A 48 13.78 5.61 -23.10
CA VAL A 48 13.13 6.00 -21.84
C VAL A 48 11.71 6.51 -22.07
N LEU A 49 11.48 7.32 -23.10
CA LEU A 49 10.14 7.81 -23.44
C LEU A 49 9.20 6.67 -23.85
N VAL A 50 9.67 5.71 -24.65
CA VAL A 50 8.88 4.52 -25.03
C VAL A 50 8.59 3.65 -23.81
N THR A 51 9.58 3.41 -22.95
CA THR A 51 9.39 2.63 -21.72
C THR A 51 8.38 3.31 -20.78
N LEU A 52 8.48 4.62 -20.58
CA LEU A 52 7.50 5.39 -19.79
C LEU A 52 6.11 5.36 -20.44
N GLY A 53 6.03 5.45 -21.77
CA GLY A 53 4.77 5.33 -22.51
C GLY A 53 4.11 3.96 -22.33
N VAL A 54 4.88 2.87 -22.36
CA VAL A 54 4.39 1.51 -22.11
C VAL A 54 3.92 1.36 -20.67
N ILE A 55 4.67 1.88 -19.69
CA ILE A 55 4.26 1.85 -18.27
C ILE A 55 2.98 2.66 -18.06
N PHE A 56 2.88 3.84 -18.67
CA PHE A 56 1.68 4.68 -18.61
C PHE A 56 0.48 3.97 -19.26
N LEU A 57 0.66 3.35 -20.43
CA LEU A 57 -0.38 2.58 -21.10
C LEU A 57 -0.87 1.42 -20.21
N LEU A 58 0.05 0.66 -19.60
CA LEU A 58 -0.28 -0.42 -18.67
C LEU A 58 -1.01 0.12 -17.43
N ALA A 59 -0.57 1.25 -16.88
CA ALA A 59 -1.26 1.90 -15.76
C ALA A 59 -2.67 2.37 -16.14
N VAL A 60 -2.87 2.89 -17.36
CA VAL A 60 -4.19 3.26 -17.90
C VAL A 60 -5.06 2.02 -18.10
N ILE A 61 -4.50 0.90 -18.58
CA ILE A 61 -5.25 -0.36 -18.73
C ILE A 61 -5.65 -0.93 -17.37
N VAL A 62 -4.76 -0.92 -16.38
CA VAL A 62 -5.07 -1.35 -15.01
C VAL A 62 -6.06 -0.40 -14.34
N ALA A 63 -5.94 0.91 -14.54
CA ALA A 63 -6.90 1.89 -14.06
C ALA A 63 -8.25 1.78 -14.79
N ALA A 64 -8.27 1.45 -16.07
CA ALA A 64 -9.49 1.21 -16.85
C ALA A 64 -10.16 -0.10 -16.43
N ALA A 65 -9.40 -1.18 -16.23
CA ALA A 65 -9.92 -2.46 -15.75
C ALA A 65 -10.38 -2.36 -14.28
N GLY A 66 -9.61 -1.68 -13.44
CA GLY A 66 -9.93 -1.39 -12.05
C GLY A 66 -11.12 -0.45 -11.93
N SER A 67 -11.20 0.58 -12.77
CA SER A 67 -12.38 1.47 -12.83
C SER A 67 -13.59 0.73 -13.37
N LEU A 68 -13.49 -0.12 -14.40
CA LEU A 68 -14.62 -0.94 -14.86
C LEU A 68 -15.06 -1.97 -13.81
N TYR A 69 -14.13 -2.55 -13.06
CA TYR A 69 -14.44 -3.45 -11.95
C TYR A 69 -15.12 -2.70 -10.79
N LEU A 70 -14.63 -1.51 -10.43
CA LEU A 70 -15.30 -0.61 -9.49
C LEU A 70 -16.66 -0.14 -10.04
N TYR A 71 -16.77 0.26 -11.31
CA TYR A 71 -18.02 0.70 -11.95
C TYR A 71 -19.03 -0.44 -12.08
N SER A 72 -18.58 -1.70 -12.21
CA SER A 72 -19.46 -2.88 -12.23
C SER A 72 -19.93 -3.28 -10.83
N GLN A 73 -19.16 -2.97 -9.79
CA GLN A 73 -19.52 -3.17 -8.37
C GLN A 73 -20.29 -1.95 -7.79
N LEU A 74 -20.10 -0.76 -8.37
CA LEU A 74 -20.73 0.50 -7.98
C LEU A 74 -21.97 0.83 -8.81
N LYS A 75 -22.33 -0.02 -9.80
CA LYS A 75 -23.66 0.04 -10.40
C LYS A 75 -24.65 -0.55 -9.40
N PRO A 76 -25.54 0.27 -8.83
CA PRO A 76 -26.53 -0.23 -7.89
C PRO A 76 -27.51 -1.13 -8.64
N VAL A 77 -27.85 -2.30 -8.09
CA VAL A 77 -29.03 -3.07 -8.55
C VAL A 77 -30.31 -2.23 -8.35
N ASN A 78 -30.24 -1.21 -7.48
CA ASN A 78 -31.29 -0.23 -7.28
C ASN A 78 -30.64 1.15 -7.00
N PRO A 79 -30.84 2.19 -7.82
CA PRO A 79 -30.15 3.49 -7.71
C PRO A 79 -30.47 4.33 -6.46
N GLY A 80 -31.04 3.71 -5.42
CA GLY A 80 -31.28 4.30 -4.09
C GLY A 80 -30.39 3.73 -2.98
N ALA A 81 -29.26 3.08 -3.26
CA ALA A 81 -28.45 2.41 -2.20
C ALA A 81 -27.54 3.33 -1.35
N GLN A 82 -27.76 4.66 -1.39
CA GLN A 82 -27.39 5.53 -0.25
C GLN A 82 -28.49 5.53 0.83
N ASP A 83 -29.65 4.96 0.49
CA ASP A 83 -30.84 4.70 1.28
C ASP A 83 -30.98 3.19 1.56
N GLU A 84 -29.88 2.50 1.91
CA GLU A 84 -29.99 1.14 2.44
C GLU A 84 -30.61 1.22 3.83
N VAL A 85 -31.94 1.18 3.82
CA VAL A 85 -32.81 1.12 4.98
C VAL A 85 -33.08 -0.35 5.23
N VAL A 86 -32.61 -0.83 6.38
CA VAL A 86 -32.90 -2.17 6.91
C VAL A 86 -34.08 -2.03 7.86
N GLU A 87 -35.12 -2.81 7.60
CA GLU A 87 -36.25 -2.93 8.52
C GLU A 87 -35.89 -3.93 9.64
N VAL A 88 -35.99 -3.48 10.89
CA VAL A 88 -35.72 -4.29 12.07
C VAL A 88 -36.89 -4.22 13.03
N GLU A 89 -37.31 -5.39 13.51
CA GLU A 89 -38.28 -5.52 14.60
C GLU A 89 -37.56 -5.55 15.95
N ILE A 90 -38.00 -4.70 16.88
CA ILE A 90 -37.62 -4.78 18.30
C ILE A 90 -38.80 -5.35 19.10
N PRO A 91 -38.72 -6.60 19.57
CA PRO A 91 -39.79 -7.21 20.36
C PRO A 91 -40.07 -6.48 21.67
N LYS A 92 -41.32 -6.56 22.14
CA LYS A 92 -41.72 -6.00 23.42
C LYS A 92 -41.00 -6.70 24.58
N GLY A 93 -40.41 -5.89 25.47
CA GLY A 93 -39.68 -6.39 26.63
C GLY A 93 -38.25 -6.85 26.32
N SER A 94 -37.74 -6.61 25.11
CA SER A 94 -36.34 -6.85 24.79
C SER A 94 -35.42 -6.03 25.68
N SER A 95 -34.41 -6.70 26.24
CA SER A 95 -33.32 -6.07 26.98
C SER A 95 -32.36 -5.35 26.03
N THR A 96 -31.56 -4.42 26.56
CA THR A 96 -30.50 -3.74 25.78
C THR A 96 -29.55 -4.72 25.08
N ALA A 97 -29.24 -5.85 25.71
CA ALA A 97 -28.38 -6.87 25.13
C ALA A 97 -29.03 -7.55 23.91
N GLN A 98 -30.33 -7.89 24.02
CA GLN A 98 -31.09 -8.46 22.89
C GLN A 98 -31.22 -7.46 21.74
N ILE A 99 -31.48 -6.19 22.04
CA ILE A 99 -31.51 -5.12 21.03
C ILE A 99 -30.16 -5.02 20.32
N ALA A 100 -29.05 -5.03 21.06
CA ALA A 100 -27.72 -4.99 20.48
C ALA A 100 -27.46 -6.19 19.55
N GLN A 101 -27.88 -7.39 19.96
CA GLN A 101 -27.77 -8.58 19.14
C GLN A 101 -28.56 -8.45 17.84
N ILE A 102 -29.83 -8.04 17.92
CA ILE A 102 -30.71 -7.85 16.74
C ILE A 102 -30.08 -6.84 15.76
N LEU A 103 -29.60 -5.70 16.26
CA LEU A 103 -28.96 -4.68 15.43
C LEU A 103 -27.66 -5.18 14.77
N HIS A 104 -26.90 -6.03 15.47
CA HIS A 104 -25.67 -6.60 14.95
C HIS A 104 -25.97 -7.65 13.86
N GLU A 105 -26.92 -8.54 14.11
CA GLU A 105 -27.38 -9.54 13.13
C GLU A 105 -27.97 -8.89 11.87
N ALA A 106 -28.62 -7.74 12.03
CA ALA A 106 -29.14 -6.92 10.93
C ALA A 106 -28.07 -6.06 10.22
N GLY A 107 -26.80 -6.11 10.64
CA GLY A 107 -25.71 -5.35 10.04
C GLY A 107 -25.74 -3.83 10.32
N LEU A 108 -26.59 -3.39 11.25
CA LEU A 108 -26.73 -1.97 11.61
C LEU A 108 -25.65 -1.49 12.58
N ILE A 109 -25.05 -2.40 13.33
CA ILE A 109 -23.90 -2.14 14.20
C ILE A 109 -22.81 -3.18 13.99
N LYS A 110 -21.55 -2.81 14.23
CA LYS A 110 -20.41 -3.70 14.02
C LYS A 110 -20.13 -4.66 15.17
N ASN A 111 -20.58 -4.34 16.38
CA ASN A 111 -20.29 -5.12 17.57
C ASN A 111 -21.36 -4.89 18.64
N GLU A 112 -22.04 -5.97 19.04
CA GLU A 112 -23.10 -5.97 20.05
C GLU A 112 -22.63 -5.50 21.43
N MET A 113 -21.46 -5.95 21.88
CA MET A 113 -20.94 -5.64 23.22
C MET A 113 -20.58 -4.16 23.33
N LEU A 114 -19.96 -3.60 22.30
CA LEU A 114 -19.58 -2.19 22.28
C LEU A 114 -20.82 -1.29 22.28
N PHE A 115 -21.85 -1.64 21.51
CA PHE A 115 -23.13 -0.92 21.52
C PHE A 115 -23.83 -1.03 22.87
N TYR A 116 -23.91 -2.23 23.46
CA TYR A 116 -24.47 -2.45 24.78
C TYR A 116 -23.81 -1.57 25.84
N TYR A 117 -22.48 -1.56 25.91
CA TYR A 117 -21.76 -0.71 26.86
C TYR A 117 -21.94 0.78 26.56
N TYR A 118 -22.00 1.18 25.28
CA TYR A 118 -22.26 2.56 24.90
C TYR A 118 -23.63 3.03 25.41
N VAL A 119 -24.68 2.22 25.25
CA VAL A 119 -26.01 2.48 25.80
C VAL A 119 -25.96 2.60 27.33
N ARG A 120 -25.29 1.67 28.00
CA ARG A 120 -25.13 1.69 29.48
C ARG A 120 -24.40 2.94 29.96
N TYR A 121 -23.38 3.38 29.24
CA TYR A 121 -22.63 4.60 29.53
C TYR A 121 -23.52 5.85 29.40
N LEU A 122 -24.40 5.88 28.39
CA LEU A 122 -25.37 6.96 28.23
C LEU A 122 -26.51 6.91 29.27
N GLY A 123 -26.65 5.81 30.01
CA GLY A 123 -27.69 5.66 31.04
C GLY A 123 -29.11 5.56 30.46
N VAL A 124 -29.26 5.16 29.21
CA VAL A 124 -30.56 5.05 28.54
C VAL A 124 -31.03 3.59 28.50
N SER A 125 -32.32 3.39 28.81
CA SER A 125 -32.95 2.06 28.83
C SER A 125 -34.37 2.03 28.24
N ASP A 126 -34.94 3.20 27.96
CA ASP A 126 -36.37 3.34 27.67
C ASP A 126 -36.67 3.17 26.17
N PHE A 127 -36.16 2.08 25.60
CA PHE A 127 -36.40 1.74 24.21
C PHE A 127 -37.84 1.28 23.97
N LYS A 128 -38.42 1.71 22.85
CA LYS A 128 -39.76 1.31 22.44
C LYS A 128 -39.68 0.04 21.58
N ALA A 129 -40.70 -0.79 21.71
CA ALA A 129 -40.89 -1.92 20.80
C ALA A 129 -41.56 -1.45 19.51
N GLY A 130 -41.24 -2.08 18.39
CA GLY A 130 -41.83 -1.73 17.09
C GLY A 130 -40.93 -2.07 15.91
N GLN A 131 -41.40 -1.69 14.73
CA GLN A 131 -40.66 -1.77 13.47
C GLN A 131 -39.86 -0.48 13.28
N TYR A 132 -38.59 -0.62 12.92
CA TYR A 132 -37.70 0.50 12.68
C TYR A 132 -37.05 0.41 11.32
N GLN A 133 -36.98 1.56 10.66
CA GLN A 133 -36.25 1.74 9.41
C GLN A 133 -34.90 2.39 9.73
N LEU A 134 -33.85 1.59 9.78
CA LEU A 134 -32.52 2.01 10.20
C LEU A 134 -31.55 1.84 9.04
N SER A 135 -30.52 2.68 8.97
CA SER A 135 -29.46 2.51 7.97
C SER A 135 -28.13 2.17 8.65
N PRO A 136 -27.29 1.29 8.09
CA PRO A 136 -25.93 1.04 8.57
C PRO A 136 -25.04 2.30 8.56
N SER A 137 -25.45 3.34 7.83
CA SER A 137 -24.80 4.66 7.82
C SER A 137 -25.10 5.49 9.06
N MET A 138 -26.15 5.16 9.84
CA MET A 138 -26.51 5.87 11.05
C MET A 138 -25.46 5.65 12.15
N SER A 139 -25.17 6.71 12.91
CA SER A 139 -24.34 6.57 14.10
C SER A 139 -25.06 5.77 15.19
N ALA A 140 -24.30 5.07 16.04
CA ALA A 140 -24.88 4.35 17.19
C ALA A 140 -25.75 5.25 18.08
N ARG A 141 -25.36 6.52 18.27
CA ARG A 141 -26.16 7.51 18.99
C ARG A 141 -27.49 7.80 18.29
N LYS A 142 -27.48 7.94 16.96
CA LYS A 142 -28.72 8.20 16.22
C LYS A 142 -29.68 7.01 16.26
N ILE A 143 -29.15 5.79 16.18
CA ILE A 143 -29.93 4.56 16.35
C ILE A 143 -30.59 4.55 17.74
N ILE A 144 -29.84 4.87 18.79
CA ILE A 144 -30.37 4.97 20.16
C ILE A 144 -31.51 5.97 20.27
N GLU A 145 -31.36 7.17 19.68
CA GLU A 145 -32.41 8.20 19.69
C GLU A 145 -33.69 7.70 19.01
N VAL A 146 -33.58 7.10 17.82
CA VAL A 146 -34.72 6.54 17.08
C VAL A 146 -35.43 5.46 17.91
N LEU A 147 -34.67 4.58 18.58
CA LEU A 147 -35.22 3.54 19.44
C LEU A 147 -35.93 4.09 20.69
N GLN A 148 -35.61 5.31 21.15
CA GLN A 148 -36.27 5.96 22.28
C GLN A 148 -37.54 6.73 21.86
N GLU A 149 -37.52 7.34 20.68
CA GLU A 149 -38.65 8.08 20.11
C GLU A 149 -39.81 7.13 19.74
N GLY A 150 -39.50 5.91 19.30
CA GLY A 150 -40.46 4.95 18.78
C GLY A 150 -40.61 5.11 17.27
N GLY A 151 -40.57 3.99 16.54
CA GLY A 151 -40.48 3.93 15.08
C GLY A 151 -41.66 4.52 14.33
#